data_AF-A0A9X7GAH8-F1
#
_entry.id   AF-A0A9X7GAH8-F1
#
_cell.length_a   1.000
_cell.length_b   1.000
_cell.length_c   1.000
_cell.angle_alpha   90.00
_cell.angle_beta   90.00
_cell.angle_gamma   90.00
#
_symmetry.space_group_name_H-M   'P 1'
#
loop_
_entity.id
_entity.type
_entity.pdbx_description
1 polymer ?
#
loop_
_entity_poly.entity_id
_entity_poly.type
_entity_poly.pdbx_seq_one_letter_code
_entity_poly.pdbx_strand_id
1 'polypeptide(L)' 'MRSSLTELVHIYFANVNSNTVSVINTSSNAVIATISVYTFLSGISITLNG' A
#
# COMPACT_ATOMS: atom_id res chain seq x y z
N MET A 1 -28.39 8.59 9.76
CA MET A 1 -27.05 9.21 9.64
C MET A 1 -26.10 8.06 9.34
N ARG A 2 -25.39 8.05 8.20
CA ARG A 2 -24.48 6.95 7.87
C ARG A 2 -23.44 6.87 8.99
N SER A 3 -23.39 5.74 9.70
CA SER A 3 -22.29 5.45 10.61
C SER A 3 -21.00 5.56 9.79
N SER A 4 -20.14 6.51 10.14
CA SER A 4 -18.85 6.67 9.50
C SER A 4 -17.97 5.50 9.91
N LEU A 5 -18.05 4.40 9.17
CA LEU A 5 -16.95 3.44 9.14
C LEU A 5 -15.78 4.21 8.54
N THR A 6 -14.68 4.39 9.26
CA THR A 6 -13.43 4.81 8.62
C THR A 6 -13.11 3.75 7.57
N GLU A 7 -13.31 4.07 6.29
CA GLU A 7 -12.88 3.18 5.23
C GLU A 7 -11.38 2.97 5.40
N LEU A 8 -10.98 1.72 5.58
CA LEU A 8 -9.58 1.32 5.65
C LEU A 8 -8.98 1.53 4.26
N VAL A 9 -8.34 2.67 4.07
CA VAL A 9 -7.56 2.96 2.87
C VAL A 9 -6.14 2.48 3.09
N HIS A 10 -5.62 1.73 2.12
CA HIS A 10 -4.22 1.34 2.09
C HIS A 10 -3.48 2.14 1.01
N ILE A 11 -2.31 2.68 1.36
CA ILE A 11 -1.38 3.28 0.39
C ILE A 11 -0.29 2.26 0.10
N TYR A 12 0.03 2.09 -1.18
CA TYR A 12 1.15 1.28 -1.66
C TYR A 12 2.25 2.20 -2.15
N PHE A 13 3.43 2.14 -1.54
CA PHE A 13 4.56 3.01 -1.84
C PHE A 13 5.74 2.22 -2.40
N ALA A 14 6.21 2.58 -3.59
CA ALA A 14 7.34 1.94 -4.27
C ALA A 14 8.68 2.50 -3.76
N ASN A 15 9.47 1.69 -3.05
CA ASN A 15 10.85 2.00 -2.69
C ASN A 15 11.79 1.44 -3.76
N VAL A 16 11.95 2.17 -4.86
CA VAL A 16 12.68 1.70 -6.06
C VAL A 16 14.14 1.35 -5.76
N ASN A 17 14.81 2.15 -4.92
CA ASN A 17 16.20 1.93 -4.52
C ASN A 17 16.42 0.67 -3.66
N SER A 18 15.37 0.23 -2.97
CA SER A 18 15.41 -0.88 -2.02
C SER A 18 14.71 -2.13 -2.58
N ASN A 19 14.14 -2.04 -3.79
CA ASN A 19 13.34 -3.09 -4.41
C ASN A 19 12.21 -3.60 -3.49
N THR A 20 11.52 -2.71 -2.77
CA THR A 20 10.39 -3.08 -1.90
C THR A 20 9.16 -2.21 -2.14
N VAL A 21 7.99 -2.72 -1.75
CA VAL A 21 6.74 -1.97 -1.69
C VAL A 21 6.25 -1.93 -0.24
N SER A 22 6.04 -0.74 0.31
CA SER A 22 5.45 -0.57 1.65
C SER A 22 3.93 -0.46 1.54
N VAL A 23 3.21 -1.16 2.42
CA VAL A 23 1.77 -1.01 2.60
C VAL A 23 1.51 -0.20 3.86
N ILE A 24 0.83 0.93 3.72
CA ILE A 24 0.58 1.89 4.78
C ILE A 24 -0.91 1.92 5.09
N ASN A 25 -1.27 1.75 6.36
CA ASN A 25 -2.62 2.00 6.86
C ASN A 25 -2.81 3.50 7.12
N THR A 26 -3.75 4.15 6.43
CA THR A 26 -3.96 5.59 6.54
C THR A 26 -4.66 6.03 7.83
N SER A 27 -5.36 5.11 8.51
CA SER A 27 -6.02 5.42 9.78
C SER A 27 -5.01 5.56 10.92
N SER A 28 -3.91 4.80 10.88
CA SER A 28 -2.87 4.79 11.91
C SER A 28 -1.53 5.39 11.44
N ASN A 29 -1.42 5.79 10.17
CA ASN A 29 -0.18 6.25 9.53
C ASN A 29 1.01 5.28 9.73
N ALA A 30 0.74 3.98 9.79
CA ALA A 30 1.75 2.97 10.08
C ALA A 30 2.00 2.08 8.85
N VAL A 31 3.25 1.67 8.65
CA VAL A 31 3.60 0.60 7.70
C VAL A 31 3.13 -0.72 8.31
N ILE A 32 2.21 -1.40 7.63
CA ILE A 32 1.64 -2.68 8.07
C ILE A 32 2.20 -3.89 7.32
N ALA A 33 2.87 -3.66 6.18
CA ALA A 33 3.61 -4.68 5.47
C ALA A 33 4.73 -4.08 4.61
N THR A 34 5.78 -4.87 4.39
CA THR A 34 6.84 -4.58 3.43
C THR A 34 6.97 -5.79 2.51
N ILE A 35 6.73 -5.57 1.22
CA ILE A 35 6.74 -6.61 0.19
C ILE A 35 8.07 -6.48 -0.56
N SER A 36 8.88 -7.54 -0.55
CA SER A 36 10.12 -7.58 -1.32
C SER A 36 9.84 -7.91 -2.78
N VAL A 37 10.47 -7.17 -3.69
CA VAL A 37 10.38 -7.37 -5.13
C VAL A 37 11.74 -7.86 -5.63
N TYR A 38 11.74 -8.95 -6.39
CA TYR A 38 12.98 -9.59 -6.84
C TYR A 38 13.67 -8.88 -8.01
N THR A 39 13.00 -7.91 -8.64
CA THR A 39 13.50 -7.18 -9.82
C THR A 39 13.38 -5.67 -9.62
N PHE A 40 13.97 -4.90 -10.54
CA PHE A 40 13.86 -3.45 -10.55
C PHE A 40 12.40 -3.00 -10.66
N LEU A 41 11.94 -2.22 -9.69
CA LEU A 41 10.59 -1.63 -9.69
C LEU A 41 10.50 -0.58 -10.81
N SER A 42 9.73 -0.89 -11.86
CA SER A 42 9.48 0.03 -12.98
C SER A 42 8.10 0.70 -12.91
N GLY A 43 7.16 0.14 -12.15
CA GLY A 43 5.82 0.70 -11.97
C GLY A 43 4.95 -0.17 -11.05
N ILE A 44 3.86 0.41 -10.57
CA ILE A 44 2.83 -0.30 -9.80
C ILE A 44 1.49 -0.16 -10.54
N SER A 45 0.77 -1.28 -10.67
CA SER A 45 -0.63 -1.31 -11.09
C SER A 45 -1.45 -1.91 -9.96
N ILE A 46 -2.61 -1.32 -9.70
CA ILE A 46 -3.57 -1.80 -8.70
C ILE A 46 -4.83 -2.19 -9.45
N THR A 47 -5.26 -3.43 -9.27
CA THR A 47 -6.55 -3.90 -9.76
C THR A 47 -7.49 -4.01 -8.57
N LEU A 48 -8.67 -3.41 -8.67
CA LEU A 48 -9.73 -3.67 -7.71
C LEU A 48 -10.22 -5.10 -7.97
N ASN A 49 -10.00 -6.00 -7.02
CA ASN A 49 -10.81 -7.21 -6.97
C ASN A 49 -12.16 -6.77 -6.39
N GLY A 50 -13.21 -6.88 -7.20
CA GLY A 50 -14.58 -6.58 -6.80
C GLY A 50 -15.06 -7.48 -5.67
#